data_AF-A0A7W0FHH2-F1
#
_entry.id   AF-A0A7W0FHH2-F1
#
_cell.length_a   1.000
_cell.length_b   1.000
_cell.length_c   1.000
_cell.angle_alpha   90.00
_cell.angle_beta   90.00
_cell.angle_gamma   90.00
#
_symmetry.space_group_name_H-M   'P 1'
#
loop_
_entity.id
_entity.type
_entity.pdbx_description
1 polymer ?
#
loop_
_entity_poly.entity_id
_entity_poly.type
_entity_poly.pdbx_seq_one_letter_code
_entity_poly.pdbx_strand_id
1 'polypeptide(L)'
;MYKLEWKEEYSVGVKLFDDQHKNLLSNLNKIIGIFNDSGSKEEVEKLLEDLEQYALIHFKSEEEIFTKFKYYGSEIHNQEHRLYEKKINDFRTKFHASDEKVNTEVLEFLADWLMGHIQGTDKEYKRFLNNNGVF
;
A
#
# COMPACT_ATOMS: atom_id res chain seq x y z
N MET A 1 -12.88 7.06 10.28
CA MET A 1 -11.42 6.78 10.42
C MET A 1 -10.63 8.08 10.35
N TYR A 2 -9.39 8.09 10.86
CA TYR A 2 -8.50 9.26 10.81
C TYR A 2 -7.68 9.31 9.53
N LYS A 3 -7.17 10.49 9.19
CA LYS A 3 -6.30 10.72 8.03
C LYS A 3 -4.89 10.17 8.31
N LEU A 4 -4.32 9.44 7.36
CA LEU A 4 -2.94 8.97 7.40
C LEU A 4 -1.99 10.06 6.93
N GLU A 5 -1.06 10.50 7.78
CA GLU A 5 -0.10 11.54 7.42
C GLU A 5 1.28 10.94 7.19
N TRP A 6 1.92 11.31 6.06
CA TRP A 6 3.32 10.99 5.84
C TRP A 6 4.19 11.71 6.86
N LYS A 7 5.18 11.01 7.38
CA LYS A 7 6.22 11.56 8.24
C LYS A 7 7.59 11.14 7.70
N GLU A 8 8.57 12.01 7.85
CA GLU A 8 9.94 11.72 7.39
C GLU A 8 10.55 10.48 8.07
N GLU A 9 10.07 10.13 9.27
CA GLU A 9 10.46 8.89 9.95
C GLU A 9 10.06 7.63 9.18
N TYR A 10 9.10 7.70 8.25
CA TYR A 10 8.68 6.60 7.38
C TYR A 10 9.58 6.44 6.13
N SER A 11 10.44 7.41 5.84
CA SER A 11 11.33 7.36 4.67
C SER A 11 12.25 6.13 4.68
N VAL A 12 12.25 5.39 3.58
CA VAL A 12 13.15 4.26 3.35
C VAL A 12 14.46 4.70 2.70
N GLY A 13 14.65 6.01 2.51
CA GLY A 13 15.86 6.59 1.92
C GLY A 13 16.01 6.27 0.44
N VAL A 14 14.92 5.91 -0.24
CA VAL A 14 14.85 5.72 -1.68
C VAL A 14 13.73 6.62 -2.20
N LYS A 15 14.07 7.71 -2.90
CA LYS A 15 13.13 8.77 -3.29
C LYS A 15 11.94 8.23 -4.07
N LEU A 16 12.18 7.28 -4.98
CA LEU A 16 11.12 6.63 -5.75
C LEU A 16 10.10 5.96 -4.83
N PHE A 17 10.57 5.20 -3.84
CA PHE A 17 9.71 4.46 -2.92
C PHE A 17 9.01 5.40 -1.95
N ASP A 18 9.70 6.41 -1.43
CA ASP A 18 9.09 7.43 -0.56
C ASP A 18 7.96 8.20 -1.29
N ASP A 19 8.15 8.54 -2.56
CA ASP A 19 7.12 9.17 -3.38
C ASP A 19 5.94 8.21 -3.67
N GLN A 20 6.22 6.92 -3.90
CA GLN A 20 5.18 5.90 -4.06
C GLN A 20 4.39 5.68 -2.76
N HIS A 21 5.04 5.59 -1.60
CA HIS A 21 4.39 5.51 -0.29
C HIS A 21 3.46 6.70 -0.05
N LYS A 22 3.91 7.93 -0.33
CA LYS A 22 3.07 9.14 -0.21
C LYS A 22 1.83 9.05 -1.09
N ASN A 23 1.95 8.52 -2.31
CA ASN A 23 0.82 8.33 -3.21
C ASN A 23 -0.14 7.23 -2.73
N LEU A 24 0.37 6.12 -2.17
CA LEU A 24 -0.47 5.09 -1.55
C LEU A 24 -1.27 5.66 -0.37
N LEU A 25 -0.61 6.41 0.52
CA LEU A 25 -1.29 7.11 1.62
C LEU A 25 -2.32 8.13 1.12
N SER A 26 -2.00 8.85 0.04
CA SER A 26 -2.94 9.79 -0.59
C SER A 26 -4.19 9.07 -1.11
N ASN A 27 -4.04 7.91 -1.77
CA ASN A 27 -5.16 7.12 -2.26
C ASN A 27 -6.02 6.56 -1.12
N LEU A 28 -5.40 6.00 -0.06
CA LEU A 28 -6.14 5.57 1.13
C LEU A 28 -6.89 6.72 1.80
N ASN A 29 -6.28 7.90 1.89
CA ASN A 29 -6.94 9.08 2.46
C ASN A 29 -8.17 9.53 1.66
N LYS A 30 -8.16 9.39 0.32
CA LYS A 30 -9.35 9.65 -0.50
C LYS A 30 -10.46 8.67 -0.14
N ILE A 31 -10.14 7.38 0.00
CA ILE A 31 -11.12 6.36 0.40
C ILE A 31 -11.68 6.66 1.79
N ILE A 32 -10.82 7.02 2.76
CA ILE A 32 -11.23 7.42 4.12
C ILE A 32 -12.14 8.66 4.10
N GLY A 33 -11.86 9.64 3.24
CA GLY A 33 -12.71 10.82 3.07
C GLY A 33 -14.11 10.46 2.58
N ILE A 34 -14.20 9.73 1.46
CA ILE A 34 -15.48 9.25 0.91
C ILE A 34 -16.23 8.38 1.91
N PHE A 35 -15.53 7.51 2.64
CA PHE A 35 -16.12 6.68 3.68
C PHE A 35 -16.72 7.51 4.82
N ASN A 36 -16.00 8.52 5.32
CA ASN A 36 -16.47 9.40 6.39
C ASN A 36 -17.65 10.29 5.93
N ASP A 37 -17.65 10.73 4.67
CA ASP A 37 -18.67 11.62 4.10
C ASP A 37 -19.91 10.85 3.57
N SER A 38 -19.96 9.52 3.77
CA SER A 38 -21.02 8.66 3.24
C SER A 38 -21.21 8.75 1.72
N GLY A 39 -20.12 8.87 0.96
CA GLY A 39 -20.14 8.95 -0.49
C GLY A 39 -20.61 7.66 -1.18
N SER A 40 -20.67 7.68 -2.51
CA SER A 40 -21.33 6.63 -3.29
C SER A 40 -20.49 5.35 -3.35
N LYS A 41 -21.17 4.22 -3.62
CA LYS A 41 -20.52 2.92 -3.81
C LYS A 41 -19.53 2.97 -4.97
N GLU A 42 -19.92 3.58 -6.08
CA GLU A 42 -19.13 3.73 -7.30
C GLU A 42 -17.86 4.55 -7.06
N GLU A 43 -17.94 5.61 -6.24
CA GLU A 43 -16.79 6.42 -5.88
C GLU A 43 -15.74 5.62 -5.11
N VAL A 44 -16.19 4.79 -4.16
CA VAL A 44 -15.27 3.93 -3.40
C VAL A 44 -14.69 2.83 -4.28
N GLU A 45 -15.51 2.20 -5.13
CA GLU A 45 -15.05 1.15 -6.05
C GLU A 45 -13.90 1.63 -6.93
N LYS A 46 -14.05 2.81 -7.53
CA LYS A 46 -13.01 3.43 -8.35
C LYS A 46 -11.73 3.70 -7.54
N LEU A 47 -11.86 4.22 -6.32
CA LEU A 47 -10.70 4.50 -5.48
C LEU A 47 -9.99 3.23 -4.98
N LEU A 48 -10.73 2.13 -4.78
CA LEU A 48 -10.14 0.82 -4.47
C LEU A 48 -9.38 0.26 -5.67
N GLU A 49 -9.90 0.42 -6.88
CA GLU A 49 -9.19 0.05 -8.10
C GLU A 49 -7.91 0.88 -8.26
N ASP A 50 -7.98 2.21 -8.06
CA ASP A 50 -6.81 3.10 -8.10
C ASP A 50 -5.76 2.70 -7.04
N LEU A 51 -6.19 2.30 -5.84
CA LEU A 51 -5.30 1.83 -4.77
C LEU A 51 -4.63 0.51 -5.15
N GLU A 52 -5.38 -0.47 -5.66
CA GLU A 52 -4.88 -1.77 -6.11
C GLU A 52 -3.81 -1.59 -7.21
N GLN A 53 -4.15 -0.85 -8.26
CA GLN A 53 -3.25 -0.62 -9.38
C GLN A 53 -1.96 0.07 -8.93
N TYR A 54 -2.07 1.05 -8.04
CA TYR A 54 -0.90 1.77 -7.56
C TYR A 54 -0.04 0.93 -6.60
N ALA A 55 -0.64 0.07 -5.78
CA ALA A 55 0.09 -0.89 -4.95
C ALA A 55 0.90 -1.87 -5.82
N LEU A 56 0.30 -2.40 -6.89
CA LEU A 56 1.01 -3.26 -7.86
C LEU A 56 2.22 -2.58 -8.49
N ILE A 57 2.09 -1.30 -8.86
CA ILE A 57 3.20 -0.51 -9.43
C ILE A 57 4.32 -0.35 -8.40
N HIS A 58 3.97 -0.02 -7.16
CA HIS A 58 4.92 0.15 -6.08
C HIS A 58 5.65 -1.16 -5.76
N PHE A 59 4.92 -2.24 -5.48
CA PHE A 59 5.50 -3.55 -5.18
C PHE A 59 6.41 -4.03 -6.30
N LYS A 60 5.99 -3.91 -7.55
CA LYS A 60 6.83 -4.25 -8.70
C LYS A 60 8.14 -3.43 -8.73
N SER A 61 8.08 -2.15 -8.39
CA SER A 61 9.26 -1.28 -8.35
C SER A 61 10.28 -1.76 -7.31
N GLU A 62 9.80 -2.17 -6.14
CA GLU A 62 10.65 -2.74 -5.09
C GLU A 62 11.22 -4.10 -5.49
N GLU A 63 10.37 -5.00 -5.99
CA GLU A 63 10.73 -6.36 -6.36
C GLU A 63 11.77 -6.41 -7.50
N GLU A 64 11.67 -5.49 -8.46
CA GLU A 64 12.68 -5.32 -9.52
C GLU A 64 14.04 -4.92 -8.93
N ILE A 65 14.05 -4.03 -7.94
CA ILE A 65 15.26 -3.61 -7.23
C ILE A 65 15.80 -4.74 -6.36
N PHE A 66 14.95 -5.46 -5.65
CA PHE A 66 15.34 -6.63 -4.86
C PHE A 66 16.00 -7.69 -5.73
N THR A 67 15.43 -7.97 -6.91
CA THR A 67 15.99 -8.90 -7.89
C THR A 67 17.35 -8.43 -8.39
N LYS A 68 17.45 -7.14 -8.77
CA LYS A 68 18.69 -6.55 -9.30
C LYS A 68 19.84 -6.60 -8.30
N PHE A 69 19.58 -6.28 -7.04
CA PHE A 69 20.61 -6.21 -6.00
C PHE A 69 20.74 -7.48 -5.17
N LYS A 70 19.86 -8.48 -5.39
CA LYS A 70 19.78 -9.73 -4.63
C LYS A 70 19.54 -9.46 -3.13
N TYR A 71 18.52 -8.67 -2.83
CA TYR A 71 18.11 -8.43 -1.44
C TYR A 71 17.73 -9.74 -0.75
N TYR A 72 18.37 -10.01 0.39
CA TYR A 72 18.26 -11.29 1.10
C TYR A 72 16.85 -11.54 1.66
N GLY A 73 16.10 -10.48 1.98
CA GLY A 73 14.74 -10.56 2.52
C GLY A 73 13.65 -10.61 1.46
N SER A 74 14.00 -10.65 0.16
CA SER A 74 13.04 -10.51 -0.95
C SER A 74 11.94 -11.58 -0.94
N GLU A 75 12.24 -12.83 -0.59
CA GLU A 75 11.23 -13.88 -0.61
C GLU A 75 10.06 -13.61 0.37
N ILE A 76 10.38 -13.25 1.62
CA ILE A 76 9.38 -12.95 2.66
C ILE A 76 8.64 -11.67 2.28
N HIS A 77 9.37 -10.64 1.88
CA HIS A 77 8.79 -9.35 1.49
C HIS A 77 7.76 -9.50 0.35
N ASN A 78 8.12 -10.21 -0.72
CA ASN A 78 7.21 -10.44 -1.85
C ASN A 78 6.00 -11.31 -1.47
N GLN A 79 6.10 -12.15 -0.43
CA GLN A 79 4.95 -12.89 0.08
C GLN A 79 3.95 -11.95 0.77
N GLU A 80 4.44 -10.96 1.52
CA GLU A 80 3.58 -9.94 2.14
C GLU A 80 2.86 -9.10 1.08
N HIS A 81 3.55 -8.69 0.01
CA HIS A 81 2.94 -8.03 -1.16
C HIS A 81 1.80 -8.85 -1.76
N ARG A 82 2.05 -10.13 -2.07
CA ARG A 82 1.02 -11.01 -2.64
C ARG A 82 -0.18 -11.21 -1.72
N LEU A 83 0.03 -11.22 -0.39
CA LEU A 83 -1.07 -11.31 0.57
C LEU A 83 -1.93 -10.04 0.56
N TYR A 84 -1.31 -8.86 0.47
CA TYR A 84 -2.02 -7.60 0.38
C TYR A 84 -2.81 -7.46 -0.93
N GLU A 85 -2.19 -7.78 -2.07
CA GLU A 85 -2.85 -7.81 -3.38
C GLU A 85 -4.08 -8.71 -3.38
N LYS A 86 -3.93 -9.93 -2.84
CA LYS A 86 -5.04 -10.88 -2.73
C LYS A 86 -6.17 -10.31 -1.87
N LYS A 87 -5.84 -9.65 -0.76
CA LYS A 87 -6.84 -9.06 0.15
C LYS A 87 -7.61 -7.92 -0.50
N ILE A 88 -6.94 -7.03 -1.23
CA ILE A 88 -7.63 -5.97 -1.98
C ILE A 88 -8.55 -6.58 -3.04
N ASN A 89 -8.05 -7.55 -3.83
CA ASN A 89 -8.84 -8.16 -4.89
C ASN A 89 -10.07 -8.93 -4.35
N ASP A 90 -9.90 -9.70 -3.28
CA ASP A 90 -10.99 -10.40 -2.60
C ASP A 90 -12.04 -9.40 -2.09
N PHE A 91 -11.60 -8.24 -1.58
CA PHE A 91 -12.50 -7.19 -1.13
C PHE A 91 -13.26 -6.55 -2.29
N ARG A 92 -12.56 -6.11 -3.35
CA ARG A 92 -13.18 -5.53 -4.54
C ARG A 92 -14.24 -6.47 -5.13
N THR A 93 -13.91 -7.76 -5.23
CA THR A 93 -14.85 -8.77 -5.75
C THR A 93 -16.13 -8.86 -4.90
N LYS A 94 -16.01 -8.88 -3.58
CA LYS A 94 -17.16 -8.92 -2.66
C LYS A 94 -17.97 -7.62 -2.67
N PHE A 95 -17.26 -6.48 -2.74
CA PHE A 95 -17.87 -5.16 -2.79
C PHE A 95 -18.67 -4.95 -4.08
N HIS A 96 -18.14 -5.41 -5.21
CA HIS A 96 -18.87 -5.41 -6.48
C HIS A 96 -20.10 -6.33 -6.42
N ALA A 97 -19.98 -7.52 -5.82
CA ALA A 97 -21.04 -8.53 -5.80
C ALA A 97 -22.17 -8.28 -4.78
N SER A 98 -22.03 -7.34 -3.86
CA SER A 98 -23.01 -7.06 -2.80
C SER A 98 -23.49 -5.61 -2.86
N ASP A 99 -24.72 -5.33 -2.40
CA ASP A 99 -25.19 -3.96 -2.15
C ASP A 99 -24.68 -3.40 -0.80
N GLU A 100 -23.73 -4.09 -0.18
CA GLU A 100 -23.18 -3.68 1.11
C GLU A 100 -22.27 -2.46 0.94
N LYS A 101 -22.37 -1.55 1.91
CA LYS A 101 -21.43 -0.44 2.03
C LYS A 101 -20.04 -1.00 2.37
N VAL A 102 -19.02 -0.18 2.12
CA VAL A 102 -17.63 -0.47 2.51
C VAL A 102 -17.61 -0.86 3.98
N ASN A 103 -17.11 -2.06 4.28
CA ASN A 103 -16.93 -2.48 5.66
C ASN A 103 -15.72 -1.74 6.25
N THR A 104 -15.94 -1.06 7.38
CA THR A 104 -14.88 -0.38 8.15
C THR A 104 -13.70 -1.29 8.43
N GLU A 105 -13.95 -2.57 8.75
CA GLU A 105 -12.89 -3.55 9.05
C GLU A 105 -11.90 -3.72 7.89
N VAL A 106 -12.38 -3.61 6.64
CA VAL A 106 -11.49 -3.77 5.49
C VAL A 106 -10.67 -2.51 5.26
N LEU A 107 -11.27 -1.34 5.40
CA LEU A 107 -10.52 -0.09 5.28
C LEU A 107 -9.47 0.03 6.40
N GLU A 108 -9.81 -0.39 7.61
CA GLU A 108 -8.86 -0.53 8.73
C GLU A 108 -7.74 -1.51 8.38
N PHE A 109 -8.05 -2.70 7.86
CA PHE A 109 -7.04 -3.64 7.41
C PHE A 109 -6.09 -3.04 6.37
N LEU A 110 -6.61 -2.36 5.36
CA LEU A 110 -5.78 -1.76 4.30
C LEU A 110 -4.86 -0.67 4.84
N ALA A 111 -5.39 0.18 5.73
CA ALA A 111 -4.63 1.24 6.37
C ALA A 111 -3.56 0.67 7.32
N ASP A 112 -3.94 -0.27 8.18
CA ASP A 112 -3.04 -0.85 9.19
C ASP A 112 -1.94 -1.68 8.54
N TRP A 113 -2.28 -2.50 7.54
CA TRP A 113 -1.29 -3.29 6.82
C TRP A 113 -0.28 -2.37 6.12
N LEU A 114 -0.74 -1.37 5.36
CA LEU A 114 0.18 -0.51 4.62
C LEU A 114 1.07 0.29 5.57
N MET A 115 0.49 0.85 6.64
CA MET A 115 1.27 1.60 7.63
C MET A 115 2.26 0.71 8.38
N GLY A 116 1.87 -0.53 8.69
CA GLY A 116 2.75 -1.52 9.33
C GLY A 116 3.90 -1.95 8.42
N HIS A 117 3.60 -2.21 7.15
CA HIS A 117 4.57 -2.59 6.11
C HIS A 117 5.63 -1.52 5.90
N ILE A 118 5.21 -0.26 5.70
CA ILE A 118 6.12 0.90 5.51
C ILE A 118 7.01 1.14 6.74
N GLN A 119 6.46 0.96 7.94
CA GLN A 119 7.21 1.23 9.18
C GLN A 119 8.05 0.04 9.65
N GLY A 120 7.75 -1.17 9.17
CA GLY A 120 8.39 -2.42 9.54
C GLY A 120 9.20 -3.00 8.38
N THR A 121 8.53 -3.79 7.53
CA THR A 121 9.15 -4.57 6.44
C THR A 121 9.97 -3.71 5.48
N ASP A 122 9.46 -2.55 5.07
CA ASP A 122 10.16 -1.68 4.11
C ASP A 122 11.43 -1.06 4.70
N LYS A 123 11.45 -0.86 6.03
CA LYS A 123 12.64 -0.35 6.72
C LYS A 123 13.81 -1.33 6.68
N GLU A 124 13.54 -2.62 6.55
CA GLU A 124 14.58 -3.64 6.58
C GLU A 124 15.52 -3.55 5.37
N TYR A 125 15.00 -3.14 4.21
CA TYR A 125 15.83 -3.01 3.00
C TYR A 125 16.62 -1.69 2.95
N LYS A 126 16.23 -0.66 3.73
CA LYS A 126 16.80 0.70 3.65
C LYS A 126 18.33 0.71 3.64
N ARG A 127 18.94 0.14 4.68
CA ARG A 127 20.41 0.12 4.83
C ARG A 127 21.07 -0.66 3.69
N PHE A 128 20.45 -1.76 3.28
CA PHE A 128 20.97 -2.59 2.19
C PHE A 128 20.98 -1.82 0.87
N LEU A 129 19.87 -1.18 0.50
CA LEU A 129 19.74 -0.43 -0.75
C LEU A 129 20.64 0.80 -0.79
N ASN A 130 20.69 1.59 0.29
CA ASN A 130 21.56 2.76 0.35
C ASN A 130 23.04 2.40 0.27
N ASN A 131 23.47 1.30 0.91
CA ASN A 131 24.85 0.79 0.78
C ASN A 131 25.20 0.33 -0.65
N ASN A 132 24.18 0.00 -1.44
CA ASN A 132 24.32 -0.35 -2.86
C ASN A 132 24.09 0.85 -3.80
N GLY A 133 24.03 2.08 -3.27
CA GLY A 133 23.93 3.31 -4.06
C GLY A 133 22.53 3.61 -4.60
N VAL A 134 21.49 2.97 -4.05
CA VAL A 134 20.09 3.26 -4.39
C VAL A 134 19.54 4.28 -3.39
N PHE A 135 19.07 5.42 -3.89
CA PHE A 135 18.59 6.58 -3.11
C PHE A 135 17.34 7.22 -3.70
#